data_AF-D1YUP4-F1
#
_entry.id   AF-D1YUP4-F1
#
_cell.length_a   1.000
_cell.length_b   1.000
_cell.length_c   1.000
_cell.angle_alpha   90.00
_cell.angle_beta   90.00
_cell.angle_gamma   90.00
#
_symmetry.space_group_name_H-M   'P 1'
#
loop_
_entity.id
_entity.type
_entity.pdbx_description
1 polymer ?
#
loop_
_entity_poly.entity_id
_entity_poly.type
_entity_poly.pdbx_seq_one_letter_code
_entity_poly.pdbx_strand_id
1 'polypeptide(L)'
;MDDSGVADAFYTVLSIGIVLVAAIAVSAVVLSTTTKQGGEAAAQIAGYGEQSLSKGLYCFYYEVDSAHSNIASGDPDDIVLQMLSLERIDSTIALDSTYAPDDAPATMGMVLYSGYLYVPESGSYKLELDSAGQAWLWIDGTIVADNRVPVVSQSKTFTLSLTKGNHPLKLKYFYPDIRAASCSLKWEQGGALVPVTSFSR
;
A
#
# COMPACT_ATOMS: atom_id res chain seq x y z
N MET A 1 14.71 -65.87 37.55
CA MET A 1 15.28 -65.14 36.41
C MET A 1 14.14 -64.45 35.70
N ASP A 2 13.91 -63.19 36.04
CA ASP A 2 13.60 -62.16 35.06
C ASP A 2 14.01 -60.82 35.69
N ASP A 3 15.11 -60.27 35.18
CA ASP A 3 15.70 -58.98 35.59
C ASP A 3 15.16 -57.83 34.72
N SER A 4 14.05 -58.05 33.99
CA SER A 4 13.46 -57.08 33.05
C SER A 4 12.82 -55.86 33.72
N GLY A 5 12.41 -55.96 34.99
CA GLY A 5 11.70 -54.88 35.69
C GLY A 5 12.58 -53.68 36.08
N VAL A 6 13.89 -53.87 36.23
CA VAL A 6 14.81 -52.78 36.60
C VAL A 6 15.29 -52.03 35.35
N ALA A 7 15.47 -52.71 34.22
CA ALA A 7 15.89 -52.06 32.98
C ALA A 7 14.83 -51.08 32.44
N ASP A 8 13.55 -51.45 32.46
CA ASP A 8 12.48 -50.65 31.85
C ASP A 8 12.21 -49.34 32.62
N ALA A 9 12.42 -49.34 33.94
CA ALA A 9 12.33 -48.13 34.77
C ALA A 9 13.53 -47.19 34.56
N PHE A 10 14.72 -47.72 34.33
CA PHE A 10 15.92 -46.91 34.04
C PHE A 10 15.87 -46.26 32.65
N TYR A 11 15.33 -46.92 31.63
CA TYR A 11 15.19 -46.33 30.28
C TYR A 11 14.08 -45.26 30.19
N THR A 12 13.00 -45.40 30.96
CA THR A 12 11.90 -44.42 30.97
C THR A 12 12.30 -43.10 31.66
N VAL A 13 13.11 -43.16 32.72
CA VAL A 13 13.61 -41.95 33.41
C VAL A 13 14.74 -41.27 32.63
N LEU A 14 15.61 -42.04 31.95
CA LEU A 14 16.68 -41.47 31.12
C LEU A 14 16.14 -40.76 29.86
N SER A 15 15.04 -41.24 29.28
CA SER A 15 14.42 -40.63 28.09
C SER A 15 13.62 -39.37 28.41
N ILE A 16 12.92 -39.30 29.55
CA ILE A 16 12.23 -38.08 29.99
C ILE A 16 13.24 -36.98 30.41
N GLY A 17 14.35 -37.36 31.05
CA GLY A 17 15.42 -36.42 31.43
C GLY A 17 16.16 -35.80 30.24
N ILE A 18 16.39 -36.57 29.17
CA ILE A 18 17.06 -36.06 27.95
C ILE A 18 16.11 -35.20 27.11
N VAL A 19 14.81 -35.50 27.06
CA VAL A 19 13.82 -34.72 26.32
C VAL A 19 13.56 -33.34 26.99
N LEU A 20 13.61 -33.24 28.32
CA LEU A 20 13.49 -31.95 29.02
C LEU A 20 14.74 -31.07 28.90
N VAL A 21 15.95 -31.65 28.95
CA VAL A 21 17.19 -30.89 28.78
C VAL A 21 17.38 -30.43 27.33
N ALA A 22 16.98 -31.24 26.34
CA ALA A 22 16.97 -30.82 24.94
C ALA A 22 15.93 -29.72 24.66
N ALA A 23 14.74 -29.77 25.27
CA ALA A 23 13.72 -28.72 25.10
C ALA A 23 14.12 -27.38 25.75
N ILE A 24 14.82 -27.42 26.90
CA ILE A 24 15.34 -26.21 27.58
C ILE A 24 16.55 -25.63 26.83
N ALA A 25 17.45 -26.48 26.31
CA ALA A 25 18.58 -26.03 25.50
C ALA A 25 18.13 -25.47 24.14
N VAL A 26 17.16 -26.10 23.48
CA VAL A 26 16.55 -25.57 22.24
C VAL A 26 15.82 -24.26 22.54
N SER A 27 15.10 -24.15 23.66
CA SER A 27 14.47 -22.89 24.06
C SER A 27 15.48 -21.78 24.34
N ALA A 28 16.58 -22.05 25.04
CA ALA A 28 17.62 -21.05 25.31
C ALA A 28 18.42 -20.67 24.05
N VAL A 29 18.69 -21.63 23.16
CA VAL A 29 19.34 -21.38 21.87
C VAL A 29 18.41 -20.58 20.97
N VAL A 30 17.13 -20.94 20.87
CA VAL A 30 16.09 -20.18 20.13
C VAL A 30 15.91 -18.79 20.73
N LEU A 31 15.89 -18.63 22.05
CA LEU A 31 15.77 -17.33 22.70
C LEU A 31 17.03 -16.47 22.50
N SER A 32 18.23 -17.08 22.54
CA SER A 32 19.51 -16.41 22.31
C SER A 32 19.77 -16.05 20.84
N THR A 33 19.30 -16.87 19.91
CA THR A 33 19.29 -16.56 18.47
C THR A 33 18.21 -15.55 18.14
N THR A 34 17.04 -15.57 18.78
CA THR A 34 16.00 -14.54 18.64
C THR A 34 16.42 -13.20 19.24
N THR A 35 17.20 -13.18 20.32
CA THR A 35 17.76 -11.93 20.88
C THR A 35 18.99 -11.43 20.12
N LYS A 36 19.85 -12.32 19.59
CA LYS A 36 20.93 -11.92 18.66
C LYS A 36 20.37 -11.46 17.33
N GLN A 37 19.46 -12.20 16.70
CA GLN A 37 18.77 -11.78 15.48
C GLN A 37 17.88 -10.57 15.71
N GLY A 38 17.25 -10.43 16.89
CA GLY A 38 16.50 -9.24 17.27
C GLY A 38 17.39 -8.03 17.55
N GLY A 39 18.58 -8.23 18.12
CA GLY A 39 19.59 -7.20 18.33
C GLY A 39 20.34 -6.81 17.05
N GLU A 40 20.60 -7.77 16.16
CA GLU A 40 21.17 -7.56 14.82
C GLU A 40 20.12 -6.97 13.87
N ALA A 41 18.85 -7.35 13.97
CA ALA A 41 17.74 -6.69 13.27
C ALA A 41 17.49 -5.29 13.84
N ALA A 42 17.56 -5.08 15.15
CA ALA A 42 17.48 -3.75 15.75
C ALA A 42 18.70 -2.89 15.40
N ALA A 43 19.89 -3.47 15.26
CA ALA A 43 21.09 -2.78 14.78
C ALA A 43 21.05 -2.53 13.26
N GLN A 44 20.45 -3.42 12.47
CA GLN A 44 20.15 -3.18 11.06
C GLN A 44 19.11 -2.05 10.92
N ILE A 45 18.05 -2.04 11.74
CA ILE A 45 17.03 -0.98 11.81
C ILE A 45 17.62 0.34 12.34
N ALA A 46 18.58 0.30 13.27
CA ALA A 46 19.33 1.47 13.72
C ALA A 46 20.31 1.99 12.65
N GLY A 47 20.78 1.12 11.76
CA GLY A 47 21.52 1.46 10.53
C GLY A 47 20.63 1.99 9.40
N TYR A 48 19.31 1.77 9.48
CA TYR A 48 18.27 2.46 8.70
C TYR A 48 17.80 3.74 9.40
N GLY A 49 18.71 4.49 10.03
CA GLY A 49 18.43 5.86 10.46
C GLY A 49 17.87 6.63 9.26
N GLU A 50 16.60 7.03 9.37
CA GLU A 50 15.89 7.86 8.38
C GLU A 50 16.29 7.57 6.93
N GLN A 51 15.92 6.40 6.39
CA GLN A 51 15.82 6.36 4.92
C GLN A 51 14.73 7.35 4.53
N SER A 52 15.17 8.53 4.09
CA SER A 52 14.30 9.56 3.56
C SER A 52 13.49 8.94 2.44
N LEU A 53 12.16 8.93 2.57
CA LEU A 53 11.28 8.48 1.50
C LEU A 53 11.62 9.21 0.21
N SER A 54 11.67 8.48 -0.90
CA SER A 54 12.03 9.03 -2.20
C SER A 54 10.86 9.84 -2.77
N LYS A 55 11.13 10.98 -3.43
CA LYS A 55 10.07 11.85 -3.97
C LYS A 55 9.23 11.13 -5.04
N GLY A 56 7.90 11.28 -4.96
CA GLY A 56 6.93 10.78 -5.92
C GLY A 56 6.14 9.56 -5.43
N LEU A 57 5.17 9.13 -6.23
CA LEU A 57 4.31 7.97 -5.99
C LEU A 57 4.72 6.82 -6.92
N TYR A 58 4.54 5.58 -6.48
CA TYR A 58 4.46 4.45 -7.40
C TYR A 58 3.16 4.55 -8.20
N CYS A 59 3.24 4.33 -9.51
CA CYS A 59 2.12 4.40 -10.44
C CYS A 59 2.12 3.13 -11.29
N PHE A 60 1.08 2.31 -11.13
CA PHE A 60 0.91 1.06 -11.87
C PHE A 60 -0.28 1.15 -12.80
N TYR A 61 -0.07 0.89 -14.09
CA TYR A 61 -1.11 0.87 -15.12
C TYR A 61 -1.49 -0.57 -15.43
N TYR A 62 -2.77 -0.90 -15.32
CA TYR A 62 -3.31 -2.22 -15.55
C TYR A 62 -4.39 -2.21 -16.62
N GLU A 63 -4.42 -3.24 -17.45
CA GLU A 63 -5.60 -3.63 -18.21
C GLU A 63 -6.65 -4.23 -17.27
N VAL A 64 -7.91 -3.83 -17.43
CA VAL A 64 -9.05 -4.36 -16.68
C VAL A 64 -9.70 -5.50 -17.44
N ASP A 65 -9.96 -6.60 -16.73
CA ASP A 65 -10.76 -7.71 -17.23
C ASP A 65 -12.25 -7.32 -17.22
N SER A 66 -12.70 -6.68 -18.29
CA SER A 66 -14.08 -6.22 -18.40
C SER A 66 -15.11 -7.36 -18.45
N ALA A 67 -14.72 -8.60 -18.75
CA ALA A 67 -15.63 -9.75 -18.77
C ALA A 67 -15.98 -10.24 -17.36
N HIS A 68 -15.08 -10.04 -16.39
CA HIS A 68 -15.27 -10.46 -15.00
C HIS A 68 -15.45 -9.29 -14.02
N SER A 69 -15.31 -8.05 -14.50
CA SER A 69 -15.52 -6.84 -13.68
C SER A 69 -16.98 -6.40 -13.66
N ASN A 70 -17.45 -5.92 -12.51
CA ASN A 70 -18.70 -5.18 -12.40
C ASN A 70 -18.43 -3.67 -12.26
N ILE A 71 -17.98 -3.05 -13.36
CA ILE A 71 -17.62 -1.62 -13.40
C ILE A 71 -18.79 -0.72 -12.95
N ALA A 72 -20.03 -1.14 -13.21
CA ALA A 72 -21.23 -0.38 -12.87
C ALA A 72 -21.54 -0.33 -11.36
N SER A 73 -20.95 -1.19 -10.52
CA SER A 73 -21.23 -1.19 -9.08
C SER A 73 -20.69 0.05 -8.38
N GLY A 74 -19.64 0.68 -8.93
CA GLY A 74 -18.91 1.74 -8.26
C GLY A 74 -18.10 1.28 -7.06
N ASP A 75 -17.96 -0.04 -6.86
CA ASP A 75 -17.08 -0.64 -5.87
C ASP A 75 -15.69 -0.90 -6.51
N PRO A 76 -14.60 -0.35 -5.95
CA PRO A 76 -13.27 -0.55 -6.49
C PRO A 76 -12.76 -1.99 -6.43
N ASP A 77 -13.39 -2.86 -5.64
CA ASP A 77 -12.98 -4.26 -5.47
C ASP A 77 -13.76 -5.21 -6.40
N ASP A 78 -14.80 -4.70 -7.07
CA ASP A 78 -15.51 -5.39 -8.16
C ASP A 78 -14.83 -5.22 -9.52
N ILE A 79 -13.73 -4.47 -9.60
CA ILE A 79 -12.93 -4.29 -10.83
C ILE A 79 -11.74 -5.23 -10.80
N VAL A 80 -11.75 -6.21 -11.70
CA VAL A 80 -10.74 -7.25 -11.83
C VAL A 80 -9.61 -6.77 -12.73
N LEU A 81 -8.38 -6.79 -12.21
CA LEU A 81 -7.17 -6.44 -12.97
C LEU A 81 -6.67 -7.67 -13.74
N GLN A 82 -6.32 -7.50 -15.01
CA GLN A 82 -5.87 -8.58 -15.88
C GLN A 82 -4.35 -8.61 -16.06
N MET A 83 -3.77 -7.49 -16.51
CA MET A 83 -2.36 -7.40 -16.89
C MET A 83 -1.76 -6.08 -16.43
N LEU A 84 -0.56 -6.11 -15.84
CA LEU A 84 0.24 -4.91 -15.61
C LEU A 84 0.89 -4.49 -16.94
N SER A 85 0.58 -3.29 -17.42
CA SER A 85 1.16 -2.73 -18.65
C SER A 85 2.44 -1.95 -18.37
N LEU A 86 2.46 -1.13 -17.30
CA LEU A 86 3.58 -0.25 -16.97
C LEU A 86 3.63 0.06 -15.48
N GLU A 87 4.85 0.17 -14.94
CA GLU A 87 5.14 0.82 -13.66
C GLU A 87 6.00 2.07 -13.90
N ARG A 88 5.68 3.17 -13.22
CA ARG A 88 6.48 4.39 -13.23
C ARG A 88 6.37 5.17 -11.92
N ILE A 89 7.15 6.24 -11.82
CA ILE A 89 7.13 7.17 -10.69
C ILE A 89 6.63 8.53 -11.15
N ASP A 90 5.53 9.00 -10.56
CA ASP A 90 5.00 10.33 -10.82
C ASP A 90 5.14 11.25 -9.61
N SER A 91 5.46 12.51 -9.85
CA SER A 91 5.59 13.52 -8.79
C SER A 91 4.27 14.20 -8.41
N THR A 92 3.21 13.94 -9.18
CA THR A 92 1.85 14.47 -9.01
C THR A 92 0.83 13.43 -9.48
N ILE A 93 -0.42 13.56 -9.02
CA ILE A 93 -1.57 12.90 -9.65
C ILE A 93 -2.19 13.95 -10.58
N ALA A 94 -1.90 13.84 -11.88
CA ALA A 94 -2.34 14.78 -12.91
C ALA A 94 -2.38 14.08 -14.28
N LEU A 95 -3.02 12.92 -14.35
CA LEU A 95 -3.18 12.19 -15.60
C LEU A 95 -4.19 12.93 -16.49
N ASP A 96 -3.82 13.13 -17.75
CA ASP A 96 -4.72 13.48 -18.83
C ASP A 96 -4.21 12.87 -20.16
N SER A 97 -4.96 13.04 -21.25
CA SER A 97 -4.58 12.50 -22.57
C SER A 97 -3.25 13.02 -23.12
N THR A 98 -2.74 14.15 -22.62
CA THR A 98 -1.47 14.76 -23.04
C THR A 98 -0.29 14.13 -22.31
N TYR A 99 -0.49 13.78 -21.03
CA TYR A 99 0.55 13.23 -20.16
C TYR A 99 0.46 11.72 -19.94
N ALA A 100 -0.53 11.06 -20.55
CA ALA A 100 -0.64 9.60 -20.56
C ALA A 100 0.62 8.95 -21.16
N PRO A 101 1.21 7.92 -20.53
CA PRO A 101 2.33 7.20 -21.11
C PRO A 101 1.88 6.37 -22.32
N ASP A 102 2.76 6.23 -23.33
CA ASP A 102 2.47 5.50 -24.56
C ASP A 102 2.07 4.03 -24.30
N ASP A 103 2.64 3.41 -23.27
CA ASP A 103 2.37 2.02 -22.87
C ASP A 103 1.15 1.88 -21.93
N ALA A 104 0.43 2.96 -21.64
CA ALA A 104 -0.83 2.85 -20.90
C ALA A 104 -1.88 2.08 -21.73
N PRO A 105 -2.74 1.28 -21.08
CA PRO A 105 -3.90 0.69 -21.74
C PRO A 105 -4.73 1.77 -22.44
N ALA A 106 -4.95 1.61 -23.74
CA ALA A 106 -5.73 2.57 -24.52
C ALA A 106 -7.21 2.58 -24.10
N THR A 107 -7.73 1.44 -23.67
CA THR A 107 -9.11 1.25 -23.22
C THR A 107 -9.16 0.39 -21.97
N MET A 108 -10.20 0.55 -21.16
CA MET A 108 -10.41 -0.25 -19.94
C MET A 108 -9.16 -0.29 -19.05
N GLY A 109 -8.60 0.88 -18.77
CA GLY A 109 -7.40 1.00 -17.97
C GLY A 109 -7.70 1.30 -16.51
N MET A 110 -6.84 0.81 -15.64
CA MET A 110 -6.80 1.16 -14.21
C MET A 110 -5.41 1.70 -13.88
N VAL A 111 -5.36 2.83 -13.17
CA VAL A 111 -4.13 3.36 -12.58
C VAL A 111 -4.18 3.24 -11.06
N LEU A 112 -3.16 2.61 -10.49
CA LEU A 112 -2.95 2.53 -9.05
C LEU A 112 -1.83 3.47 -8.66
N TYR A 113 -2.15 4.49 -7.87
CA TYR A 113 -1.14 5.32 -7.20
C TYR A 113 -0.94 4.83 -5.77
N SER A 114 0.31 4.68 -5.33
CA SER A 114 0.65 4.28 -3.97
C SER A 114 1.90 5.00 -3.46
N GLY A 115 1.82 5.47 -2.22
CA GLY A 115 2.92 6.14 -1.53
C GLY A 115 2.41 6.89 -0.32
N TYR A 116 2.95 8.07 -0.09
CA TYR A 116 2.60 8.94 1.03
C TYR A 116 2.38 10.37 0.57
N LEU A 117 1.40 11.02 1.20
CA LEU A 117 1.24 12.47 1.21
C LEU A 117 2.04 13.04 2.37
N TYR A 118 3.05 13.86 2.09
CA TYR A 118 3.75 14.61 3.13
C TYR A 118 3.00 15.91 3.44
N VAL A 119 2.70 16.07 4.73
CA VAL A 119 2.00 17.20 5.32
C VAL A 119 3.01 18.04 6.11
N PRO A 120 3.30 19.29 5.69
CA PRO A 120 4.37 20.09 6.29
C PRO A 120 4.05 20.60 7.70
N GLU A 121 2.76 20.80 7.99
CA GLU A 121 2.26 21.31 9.26
C GLU A 121 0.90 20.67 9.59
N SER A 122 0.65 20.34 10.86
CA SER A 122 -0.64 19.83 11.29
C SER A 122 -1.74 20.87 11.06
N GLY A 123 -2.85 20.49 10.45
CA GLY A 123 -3.90 21.43 10.15
C GLY A 123 -5.06 20.84 9.34
N SER A 124 -5.97 21.73 8.96
CA SER A 124 -7.10 21.41 8.09
C SER A 124 -6.70 21.65 6.63
N TYR A 125 -6.73 20.61 5.81
CA TYR A 125 -6.39 20.65 4.40
C TYR A 125 -7.66 20.44 3.57
N LYS A 126 -7.94 21.38 2.67
CA LYS A 126 -8.98 21.25 1.65
C LYS A 126 -8.34 20.65 0.40
N LEU A 127 -8.86 19.52 -0.06
CA LEU A 127 -8.42 18.82 -1.24
C LEU A 127 -9.55 18.71 -2.27
N GLU A 128 -9.17 18.51 -3.52
CA GLU A 128 -10.09 18.23 -4.62
C GLU A 128 -9.57 17.04 -5.43
N LEU A 129 -10.41 16.02 -5.58
CA LEU A 129 -10.21 14.93 -6.53
C LEU A 129 -11.13 15.14 -7.74
N ASP A 130 -10.54 15.40 -8.89
CA ASP A 130 -11.24 15.42 -10.17
C ASP A 130 -10.95 14.15 -10.97
N SER A 131 -11.98 13.54 -11.55
CA SER A 131 -11.81 12.38 -12.43
C SER A 131 -12.87 12.28 -13.52
N ALA A 132 -12.47 12.01 -14.76
CA ALA A 132 -13.33 11.57 -15.86
C ALA A 132 -13.31 10.03 -15.95
N GLY A 133 -14.14 9.40 -15.12
CA GLY A 133 -14.06 7.98 -14.81
C GLY A 133 -14.22 7.76 -13.31
N GLN A 134 -14.03 6.51 -12.88
CA GLN A 134 -14.20 6.17 -11.47
C GLN A 134 -12.89 6.35 -10.72
N ALA A 135 -12.93 7.01 -9.56
CA ALA A 135 -11.75 7.24 -8.75
C ALA A 135 -12.06 7.08 -7.27
N TRP A 136 -11.17 6.39 -6.55
CA TRP A 136 -11.27 6.18 -5.12
C TRP A 136 -9.94 6.56 -4.48
N LEU A 137 -10.00 7.45 -3.50
CA LEU A 137 -8.84 7.95 -2.76
C LEU A 137 -8.91 7.51 -1.31
N TRP A 138 -7.85 6.84 -0.87
CA TRP A 138 -7.61 6.53 0.53
C TRP A 138 -6.47 7.38 1.07
N ILE A 139 -6.68 7.96 2.24
CA ILE A 139 -5.65 8.58 3.08
C ILE A 139 -5.76 7.95 4.47
N ASP A 140 -4.64 7.50 5.02
CA ASP A 140 -4.58 6.76 6.30
C ASP A 140 -5.52 5.53 6.34
N GLY A 141 -5.63 4.84 5.20
CA GLY A 141 -6.48 3.64 5.06
C GLY A 141 -7.99 3.92 5.01
N THR A 142 -8.43 5.17 5.14
CA THR A 142 -9.84 5.55 5.06
C THR A 142 -10.16 6.14 3.69
N ILE A 143 -11.29 5.76 3.09
CA ILE A 143 -11.74 6.37 1.84
C ILE A 143 -12.23 7.80 2.10
N VAL A 144 -11.59 8.78 1.47
CA VAL A 144 -11.87 10.22 1.68
C VAL A 144 -12.55 10.87 0.48
N ALA A 145 -12.34 10.31 -0.71
CA ALA A 145 -13.04 10.69 -1.93
C ALA A 145 -13.37 9.45 -2.77
N ASP A 146 -14.50 9.54 -3.46
CA ASP A 146 -15.14 8.42 -4.12
C ASP A 146 -16.04 8.98 -5.23
N ASN A 147 -15.51 8.96 -6.45
CA ASN A 147 -16.16 9.34 -7.70
C ASN A 147 -16.56 8.04 -8.40
N ARG A 148 -17.85 7.72 -8.39
CA ARG A 148 -18.35 6.40 -8.80
C ARG A 148 -18.82 6.33 -10.25
N VAL A 149 -18.96 7.45 -10.94
CA VAL A 149 -19.60 7.49 -12.26
C VAL A 149 -18.53 7.27 -13.35
N PRO A 150 -18.62 6.19 -14.14
CA PRO A 150 -17.56 5.78 -15.07
C PRO A 150 -17.45 6.62 -16.35
N VAL A 151 -18.43 7.46 -16.66
CA VAL A 151 -18.53 8.12 -17.98
C VAL A 151 -18.61 9.65 -17.92
N VAL A 152 -18.61 10.24 -16.73
CA VAL A 152 -18.66 11.71 -16.57
C VAL A 152 -17.50 12.19 -15.72
N SER A 153 -17.07 13.43 -15.96
CA SER A 153 -16.17 14.12 -15.04
C SER A 153 -16.91 14.41 -13.73
N GLN A 154 -16.29 14.03 -12.62
CA GLN A 154 -16.74 14.34 -11.27
C GLN A 154 -15.60 15.01 -10.51
N SER A 155 -15.89 16.16 -9.90
CA SER A 155 -15.01 16.78 -8.92
C SER A 155 -15.61 16.61 -7.53
N LYS A 156 -14.78 16.16 -6.58
CA LYS A 156 -15.13 16.02 -5.18
C LYS A 156 -14.14 16.81 -4.33
N THR A 157 -14.63 17.89 -3.74
CA THR A 157 -13.90 18.66 -2.72
C THR A 157 -14.20 18.10 -1.34
N PHE A 158 -13.17 17.96 -0.51
CA PHE A 158 -13.27 17.47 0.86
C PHE A 158 -12.20 18.11 1.75
N THR A 159 -12.44 18.09 3.07
CA THR A 159 -11.51 18.66 4.05
C THR A 159 -11.09 17.59 5.04
N LEU A 160 -9.79 17.47 5.30
CA LEU A 160 -9.21 16.52 6.25
C LEU A 160 -8.38 17.26 7.30
N SER A 161 -8.48 16.81 8.56
CA SER A 161 -7.51 17.19 9.58
C SER A 161 -6.33 16.24 9.51
N LEU A 162 -5.17 16.74 9.11
CA LEU A 162 -3.96 15.96 8.94
C LEU A 162 -2.90 16.43 9.94
N THR A 163 -2.12 15.50 10.47
CA THR A 163 -0.96 15.81 11.32
C THR A 163 0.27 16.07 10.46
N LYS A 164 1.25 16.82 10.97
CA LYS A 164 2.55 16.93 10.30
C LYS A 164 3.17 15.54 10.13
N GLY A 165 3.64 15.23 8.92
CA GLY A 165 4.32 13.96 8.61
C GLY A 165 3.82 13.30 7.33
N ASN A 166 4.16 12.02 7.17
CA ASN A 166 3.75 11.22 6.02
C ASN A 166 2.44 10.49 6.32
N HIS A 167 1.47 10.64 5.43
CA HIS A 167 0.17 9.97 5.48
C HIS A 167 0.07 8.97 4.32
N PRO A 168 -0.11 7.65 4.57
CA PRO A 168 -0.29 6.67 3.50
C PRO A 168 -1.40 7.09 2.55
N LEU A 169 -1.10 7.09 1.25
CA LEU A 169 -2.01 7.45 0.18
C LEU A 169 -2.12 6.31 -0.83
N LYS A 170 -3.36 5.99 -1.19
CA LYS A 170 -3.67 5.09 -2.31
C LYS A 170 -4.75 5.74 -3.17
N LEU A 171 -4.58 5.71 -4.49
CA LEU A 171 -5.65 6.06 -5.44
C LEU A 171 -5.85 4.89 -6.42
N LYS A 172 -7.10 4.50 -6.63
CA LYS A 172 -7.52 3.68 -7.78
C LYS A 172 -8.23 4.62 -8.76
N TYR A 173 -7.85 4.62 -10.03
CA TYR A 173 -8.53 5.38 -11.08
C TYR A 173 -8.79 4.51 -12.30
N PHE A 174 -10.05 4.27 -12.61
CA PHE A 174 -10.50 3.55 -13.80
C PHE A 174 -10.93 4.54 -14.89
N TYR A 175 -10.51 4.27 -16.13
CA TYR A 175 -10.92 5.01 -17.31
C TYR A 175 -11.30 4.07 -18.48
N PRO A 176 -12.35 4.39 -19.25
CA PRO A 176 -12.77 3.57 -20.38
C PRO A 176 -11.93 3.80 -21.65
N ASP A 177 -11.45 5.02 -21.90
CA ASP A 177 -10.61 5.41 -23.05
C ASP A 177 -9.58 6.43 -22.57
N ILE A 178 -8.29 6.16 -22.80
CA ILE A 178 -7.19 7.03 -22.35
C ILE A 178 -7.28 8.45 -22.94
N ARG A 179 -7.90 8.61 -24.12
CA ARG A 179 -8.05 9.91 -24.80
C ARG A 179 -9.06 10.83 -24.12
N ALA A 180 -9.94 10.27 -23.29
CA ALA A 180 -10.88 11.02 -22.47
C ALA A 180 -10.54 10.95 -20.98
N ALA A 181 -9.45 10.27 -20.61
CA ALA A 181 -9.05 10.12 -19.24
C ALA A 181 -8.58 11.46 -18.67
N SER A 182 -9.07 11.79 -17.48
CA SER A 182 -8.51 12.85 -16.64
C SER A 182 -8.59 12.40 -15.18
N CYS A 183 -7.51 12.57 -14.43
CA CYS A 183 -7.53 12.39 -12.98
C CYS A 183 -6.50 13.30 -12.33
N SER A 184 -6.94 14.16 -11.40
CA SER A 184 -6.05 15.05 -10.68
C SER A 184 -6.38 15.16 -9.20
N LEU A 185 -5.33 15.28 -8.38
CA LEU A 185 -5.45 15.60 -6.95
C LEU A 185 -4.80 16.96 -6.68
N LYS A 186 -5.60 17.88 -6.14
CA LYS A 186 -5.18 19.24 -5.80
C LYS A 186 -5.47 19.51 -4.33
N TRP A 187 -4.74 20.46 -3.75
CA TRP A 187 -5.02 21.00 -2.42
C TRP A 187 -5.06 22.52 -2.45
N GLU A 188 -5.74 23.12 -1.49
CA GLU A 188 -5.77 24.56 -1.34
C GLU A 188 -4.44 25.07 -0.76
N GLN A 189 -3.79 25.97 -1.48
CA GLN A 189 -2.62 26.69 -1.03
C GLN A 189 -2.73 28.16 -1.43
N GLY A 190 -2.68 29.07 -0.44
CA GLY A 190 -2.76 30.51 -0.69
C GLY A 190 -4.07 30.97 -1.35
N GLY A 191 -5.19 30.26 -1.12
CA GLY A 191 -6.49 30.55 -1.69
C GLY A 191 -6.72 30.00 -3.10
N ALA A 192 -5.78 29.23 -3.66
CA ALA A 192 -5.92 28.56 -4.96
C ALA A 192 -5.78 27.04 -4.82
N LEU A 193 -6.47 26.29 -5.68
CA LEU A 193 -6.24 24.84 -5.81
C LEU A 193 -5.00 24.61 -6.69
N VAL A 194 -3.98 23.97 -6.12
CA VAL A 194 -2.74 23.65 -6.82
C VAL A 194 -2.49 22.14 -6.78
N PRO A 195 -1.80 21.56 -7.78
CA PRO A 195 -1.44 20.14 -7.76
C PRO A 195 -0.66 19.78 -6.50
N VAL A 196 -1.02 18.67 -5.88
CA VAL A 196 -0.25 18.12 -4.77
C VAL A 196 1.08 17.59 -5.30
N THR A 197 2.19 18.13 -4.80
CA THR A 197 3.57 17.77 -5.22
C THR A 197 4.41 17.20 -4.08
N SER A 198 3.87 17.17 -2.86
CA SER A 198 4.53 16.69 -1.64
C SER A 198 4.37 15.18 -1.46
N PHE A 199 4.57 14.40 -2.53
CA PHE A 199 4.50 12.95 -2.48
C PHE A 199 5.85 12.29 -2.22
N SER A 200 5.81 11.16 -1.51
CA SER A 200 6.98 10.33 -1.23
C SER A 200 6.64 8.83 -1.23
N ARG A 201 7.64 7.95 -1.36
CA ARG A 201 7.50 6.50 -1.38
C ARG A 201 8.68 5.78 -0.72
#